data_AF-A0A529TWL3-F1
#
_entry.id   AF-A0A529TWL3-F1
#
_cell.length_a   1.000
_cell.length_b   1.000
_cell.length_c   1.000
_cell.angle_alpha   90.00
_cell.angle_beta   90.00
_cell.angle_gamma   90.00
#
_symmetry.space_group_name_H-M   'P 1'
#
loop_
_entity.id
_entity.type
_entity.pdbx_description
1 polymer ?
#
loop_
_entity_poly.entity_id
_entity_poly.type
_entity_poly.pdbx_seq_one_letter_code
_entity_poly.pdbx_strand_id
1 'polypeptide(L)'
;HEKRVGDHVRSLIASGIVTAAHDISDGGLAVALAEMAMASGIGATIPGLTGTDPIPVWFGEDQGRYLLTLSIDPQSDEWDRIRQEQEKLGIFAPWIGTTGGRDLKLGDARPVPVSELKAAHEGWFPRFMDQAS
;
A
#
# COMPACT_ATOMS: atom_id res chain seq x y z
N HIS A 1 6.51 -11.73 -16.00
CA HIS A 1 5.86 -11.52 -14.70
C HIS A 1 5.33 -10.08 -14.64
N GLU A 2 6.22 -9.10 -14.70
CA GLU A 2 5.93 -7.65 -14.63
C GLU A 2 4.86 -7.14 -15.61
N LYS A 3 4.96 -7.46 -16.91
CA LYS A 3 3.95 -7.04 -17.91
C LYS A 3 2.53 -7.45 -17.53
N ARG A 4 2.36 -8.69 -17.04
CA ARG A 4 1.05 -9.26 -16.68
C ARG A 4 0.42 -8.53 -15.49
N VAL A 5 1.23 -8.24 -14.47
CA VAL A 5 0.78 -7.47 -13.30
C VAL A 5 0.39 -6.06 -13.73
N GLY A 6 1.21 -5.39 -14.54
CA GLY A 6 0.91 -4.06 -15.07
C GLY A 6 -0.36 -4.02 -15.93
N ASP A 7 -0.60 -5.03 -16.78
CA ASP A 7 -1.83 -5.16 -17.57
C ASP A 7 -3.06 -5.31 -16.65
N HIS A 8 -2.96 -6.14 -15.60
CA HIS A 8 -4.02 -6.34 -14.62
C HIS A 8 -4.34 -5.05 -13.85
N VAL A 9 -3.31 -4.35 -13.35
CA VAL A 9 -3.46 -3.06 -12.66
C VAL A 9 -4.17 -2.04 -13.55
N ARG A 10 -3.76 -1.93 -14.83
CA ARG A 10 -4.44 -1.04 -15.79
C ARG A 10 -5.90 -1.42 -16.01
N SER A 11 -6.21 -2.71 -16.06
CA SER A 11 -7.59 -3.20 -16.18
C SER A 11 -8.45 -2.76 -14.99
N LEU A 12 -7.95 -2.91 -13.76
CA LEU A 12 -8.66 -2.48 -12.55
C LEU A 12 -8.82 -0.95 -12.48
N ILE A 13 -7.81 -0.19 -12.94
CA ILE A 13 -7.93 1.26 -13.06
C ILE A 13 -9.01 1.63 -14.08
N ALA A 14 -9.03 0.96 -15.23
CA ALA A 14 -10.01 1.21 -16.29
C ALA A 14 -11.44 0.85 -15.89
N SER A 15 -11.64 -0.11 -14.97
CA SER A 15 -12.96 -0.42 -14.42
C SER A 15 -13.48 0.61 -13.42
N GLY A 16 -12.63 1.56 -12.97
CA GLY A 16 -13.01 2.65 -12.07
C GLY A 16 -13.07 2.28 -10.59
N ILE A 17 -12.68 1.05 -10.22
CA ILE A 17 -12.73 0.59 -8.82
C ILE A 17 -11.48 0.97 -8.01
N VAL A 18 -10.38 1.32 -8.69
CA VAL A 18 -9.13 1.74 -8.03
C VAL A 18 -9.24 3.20 -7.63
N THR A 19 -9.08 3.48 -6.33
CA THR A 19 -9.11 4.84 -5.78
C THR A 19 -7.73 5.49 -5.71
N ALA A 20 -6.68 4.68 -5.58
CA ALA A 20 -5.29 5.12 -5.64
C ALA A 20 -4.39 3.91 -5.93
N ALA A 21 -3.26 4.18 -6.59
CA ALA A 21 -2.23 3.19 -6.92
C ALA A 21 -0.85 3.79 -6.61
N HIS A 22 0.04 2.97 -6.07
CA HIS A 22 1.43 3.33 -5.76
C HIS A 22 2.34 2.15 -6.09
N ASP A 23 3.48 2.39 -6.74
CA ASP A 23 4.50 1.35 -6.90
C ASP A 23 5.18 1.05 -5.56
N ILE A 24 5.62 -0.20 -5.36
CA ILE A 24 6.43 -0.56 -4.19
C ILE A 24 7.88 -0.66 -4.66
N SER A 25 8.68 0.32 -4.26
CA SER A 25 10.10 0.46 -4.60
C SER A 25 10.98 0.35 -3.35
N ASP A 26 11.93 1.27 -3.16
CA ASP A 26 12.90 1.26 -2.07
C ASP A 26 12.19 1.55 -0.73
N GLY A 27 12.49 0.75 0.30
CA GLY A 27 11.82 0.86 1.62
C GLY A 27 10.51 0.05 1.74
N GLY A 28 10.04 -0.54 0.65
CA GLY A 28 9.01 -1.59 0.67
C GLY A 28 7.59 -1.11 0.99
N LEU A 29 6.73 -2.06 1.35
CA LEU A 29 5.30 -1.86 1.54
C LEU A 29 4.99 -0.84 2.64
N ALA A 30 5.78 -0.82 3.73
CA ALA A 30 5.57 0.10 4.84
C ALA A 30 5.76 1.57 4.42
N VAL A 31 6.77 1.85 3.59
CA VAL A 31 7.03 3.21 3.06
C VAL A 31 5.92 3.62 2.09
N ALA A 32 5.55 2.76 1.14
CA ALA A 32 4.46 3.04 0.20
C ALA A 32 3.13 3.35 0.93
N LEU A 33 2.81 2.60 1.99
CA LEU A 33 1.63 2.87 2.83
C LEU A 33 1.70 4.24 3.52
N ALA A 34 2.87 4.61 4.06
CA ALA A 34 3.07 5.91 4.69
C ALA A 34 2.94 7.05 3.67
N GLU A 35 3.53 6.92 2.49
CA GLU A 35 3.44 7.91 1.41
C GLU A 35 1.98 8.11 0.95
N MET A 36 1.24 7.03 0.70
CA MET A 36 -0.17 7.10 0.34
C MET A 36 -1.02 7.73 1.46
N ALA A 37 -0.74 7.38 2.72
CA ALA A 37 -1.45 7.95 3.87
C ALA A 37 -1.17 9.45 4.03
N MET A 38 0.08 9.88 3.86
CA MET A 38 0.45 11.29 3.87
C MET A 38 -0.19 12.04 2.69
N ALA A 39 -0.09 11.52 1.47
CA ALA A 39 -0.65 12.18 0.29
C ALA A 39 -2.17 12.39 0.39
N SER A 40 -2.89 11.39 0.90
CA SER A 40 -4.36 11.44 1.03
C SER A 40 -4.85 12.09 2.32
N GLY A 41 -4.05 12.07 3.39
CA GLY A 41 -4.51 12.40 4.75
C GLY A 41 -5.39 11.32 5.39
N ILE A 42 -5.49 10.13 4.79
CA ILE A 42 -6.32 9.01 5.25
C ILE A 42 -5.40 7.94 5.85
N GLY A 43 -5.74 7.46 7.05
CA GLY A 43 -5.02 6.37 7.71
C GLY A 43 -5.24 5.00 7.06
N ALA A 44 -4.61 3.97 7.62
CA ALA A 44 -4.86 2.59 7.21
C ALA A 44 -4.57 1.62 8.35
N THR A 45 -5.32 0.52 8.40
CA THR A 45 -5.10 -0.61 9.31
C THR A 45 -4.76 -1.85 8.50
N ILE A 46 -3.52 -2.30 8.65
CA ILE A 46 -2.98 -3.46 7.97
C ILE A 46 -2.66 -4.51 9.06
N PRO A 47 -3.57 -5.45 9.36
CA PRO A 47 -3.47 -6.37 10.51
C PRO A 47 -2.24 -7.31 10.46
N GLY A 48 -1.52 -7.35 9.34
CA GLY A 48 -0.37 -8.23 9.11
C GLY A 48 -0.78 -9.46 8.28
N LEU A 49 0.13 -9.92 7.43
CA LEU A 49 -0.08 -11.16 6.67
C LEU A 49 0.16 -12.36 7.58
N THR A 50 -0.91 -13.01 8.01
CA THR A 50 -0.83 -14.23 8.83
C THR A 50 -0.06 -15.33 8.09
N GLY A 51 0.93 -15.95 8.76
CA GLY A 51 1.64 -17.13 8.24
C GLY A 51 2.87 -16.87 7.38
N THR A 52 3.35 -15.62 7.31
CA THR A 52 4.62 -15.26 6.65
C THR A 52 5.53 -14.50 7.62
N ASP A 53 6.85 -14.62 7.42
CA ASP A 53 7.81 -13.81 8.19
C ASP A 53 7.49 -12.33 7.95
N PRO A 54 7.21 -11.52 9.00
CA PRO A 54 6.80 -10.14 8.85
C PRO A 54 7.83 -9.30 8.09
N ILE A 55 9.14 -9.55 8.25
CA ILE A 55 10.16 -8.66 7.68
C ILE A 55 10.19 -8.70 6.13
N PRO A 56 10.23 -9.87 5.46
CA PRO A 56 10.14 -9.94 3.99
C PRO A 56 8.82 -9.42 3.41
N VAL A 57 7.73 -9.46 4.17
CA VAL A 57 6.42 -8.97 3.73
C VAL A 57 6.36 -7.44 3.72
N TRP A 58 6.85 -6.80 4.78
CA TRP A 58 6.83 -5.35 4.91
C TRP A 58 7.96 -4.67 4.14
N PHE A 59 9.11 -5.33 4.02
CA PHE A 59 10.35 -4.76 3.48
C PHE A 59 10.97 -5.57 2.34
N GLY A 60 10.31 -6.60 1.81
CA GLY A 60 10.79 -7.23 0.58
C GLY A 60 10.85 -6.17 -0.51
N GLU A 61 11.93 -6.13 -1.30
CA GLU A 61 12.23 -5.12 -2.33
C GLU A 61 12.11 -5.70 -3.75
N ASP A 62 11.21 -6.67 -3.96
CA ASP A 62 11.05 -7.27 -5.29
C ASP A 62 10.39 -6.27 -6.26
N GLN A 63 10.97 -6.16 -7.45
CA GLN A 63 10.59 -5.19 -8.47
C GLN A 63 9.23 -5.56 -9.10
N GLY A 64 8.47 -4.56 -9.54
CA GLY A 64 7.19 -4.77 -10.24
C GLY A 64 5.99 -5.12 -9.34
N ARG A 65 6.00 -4.64 -8.09
CA ARG A 65 4.86 -4.73 -7.16
C ARG A 65 4.12 -3.41 -7.07
N TYR A 66 2.81 -3.51 -6.83
CA TYR A 66 1.90 -2.38 -6.78
C TYR A 66 1.04 -2.48 -5.52
N LEU A 67 0.82 -1.34 -4.88
CA LEU A 67 -0.15 -1.17 -3.81
C LEU A 67 -1.37 -0.43 -4.38
N LEU A 68 -2.54 -1.05 -4.24
CA LEU A 68 -3.80 -0.49 -4.73
C LEU A 68 -4.76 -0.28 -3.55
N THR A 69 -5.52 0.81 -3.61
CA THR A 69 -6.73 0.98 -2.79
C THR A 69 -7.94 0.86 -3.72
N LEU A 70 -8.96 0.12 -3.27
CA LEU A 70 -10.16 -0.16 -4.06
C LEU A 70 -11.40 0.32 -3.32
N SER A 71 -12.36 0.90 -4.03
CA SER A 71 -13.67 1.31 -3.49
C SER A 71 -14.68 0.16 -3.50
N ILE A 72 -14.29 -1.02 -3.02
CA ILE A 72 -15.13 -2.21 -2.96
C ILE A 72 -15.00 -2.90 -1.61
N ASP A 73 -16.06 -3.60 -1.18
CA ASP A 73 -16.05 -4.38 0.05
C ASP A 73 -15.25 -5.68 -0.18
N PRO A 74 -14.25 -6.04 0.66
CA PRO A 74 -13.53 -7.31 0.56
C PRO A 74 -14.42 -8.55 0.79
N GLN A 75 -15.69 -8.40 1.19
CA GLN A 75 -16.68 -9.47 1.29
C GLN A 75 -17.65 -9.52 0.10
N SER A 76 -17.47 -8.67 -0.91
CA SER A 76 -18.36 -8.60 -2.08
C SER A 76 -18.07 -9.67 -3.13
N ASP A 77 -19.11 -10.02 -3.91
CA ASP A 77 -18.98 -10.86 -5.12
C ASP A 77 -17.98 -10.29 -6.14
N GLU A 78 -17.84 -8.96 -6.19
CA GLU A 78 -16.89 -8.28 -7.07
C GLU A 78 -15.45 -8.56 -6.65
N TRP A 79 -15.15 -8.50 -5.35
CA TRP A 79 -13.85 -8.89 -4.82
C TRP A 79 -13.53 -10.36 -5.11
N ASP A 80 -14.50 -11.26 -4.96
CA ASP A 80 -14.31 -12.69 -5.28
C ASP A 80 -14.00 -12.93 -6.76
N ARG A 81 -14.64 -12.19 -7.68
CA ARG A 81 -14.32 -12.26 -9.11
C ARG A 81 -12.89 -11.78 -9.41
N ILE A 82 -12.45 -10.70 -8.77
CA ILE A 82 -11.09 -10.17 -8.93
C ILE A 82 -10.07 -11.21 -8.46
N ARG A 83 -10.31 -11.86 -7.30
CA ARG A 83 -9.42 -12.91 -6.80
C ARG A 83 -9.34 -14.12 -7.73
N GLN A 84 -10.48 -14.60 -8.23
CA GLN A 84 -10.50 -15.71 -9.19
C GLN A 84 -9.76 -15.36 -10.49
N GLU A 85 -9.86 -14.12 -10.96
CA GLU A 85 -9.11 -13.67 -12.14
C GLU A 85 -7.61 -13.61 -11.87
N GLN A 86 -7.20 -13.09 -10.70
CA GLN A 86 -5.80 -13.08 -10.26
C GLN A 86 -5.23 -14.51 -10.19
N GLU A 87 -5.97 -15.47 -9.65
CA GLU A 87 -5.57 -16.88 -9.59
C GLU A 87 -5.36 -17.48 -11.00
N LYS A 88 -6.30 -17.25 -11.93
CA LYS A 88 -6.17 -17.70 -13.34
C LYS A 88 -4.97 -17.09 -14.03
N LEU A 89 -4.68 -15.83 -13.75
CA LEU A 89 -3.52 -15.12 -14.29
C LEU A 89 -2.22 -15.46 -13.55
N GLY A 90 -2.27 -16.22 -12.46
CA GLY A 90 -1.13 -16.52 -11.59
C GLY A 90 -0.50 -15.24 -11.01
N ILE A 91 -1.33 -14.27 -10.63
CA ILE A 91 -0.93 -13.02 -9.99
C ILE A 91 -1.14 -13.17 -8.49
N PHE A 92 -0.07 -13.01 -7.71
CA PHE A 92 -0.17 -12.93 -6.25
C PHE A 92 -0.49 -11.50 -5.83
N ALA A 93 -1.74 -11.25 -5.42
CA ALA A 93 -2.23 -9.94 -5.00
C ALA A 93 -3.19 -10.07 -3.81
N PRO A 94 -2.67 -10.40 -2.60
CA PRO A 94 -3.50 -10.57 -1.42
C PRO A 94 -4.13 -9.24 -0.98
N TRP A 95 -5.31 -9.32 -0.37
CA TRP A 95 -5.81 -8.22 0.44
C TRP A 95 -4.99 -8.11 1.72
N ILE A 96 -4.53 -6.90 2.04
CA ILE A 96 -3.62 -6.67 3.17
C ILE A 96 -4.28 -5.88 4.31
N GLY A 97 -5.38 -5.16 4.07
CA GLY A 97 -6.04 -4.33 5.09
C GLY A 97 -6.99 -3.30 4.51
N THR A 98 -7.39 -2.33 5.34
CA THR A 98 -8.34 -1.27 4.98
C THR A 98 -7.78 0.12 5.21
N THR A 99 -8.20 1.07 4.37
CA THR A 99 -7.97 2.50 4.60
C THR A 99 -9.06 3.08 5.51
N GLY A 100 -8.74 4.17 6.20
CA GLY A 100 -9.67 4.89 7.08
C GLY A 100 -8.99 5.48 8.31
N GLY A 101 -9.72 6.34 9.01
CA GLY A 101 -9.22 6.98 10.23
C GLY A 101 -8.07 7.96 9.97
N ARG A 102 -7.29 8.24 11.01
CA ARG A 102 -6.19 9.23 11.00
C ARG A 102 -4.83 8.64 11.34
N ASP A 103 -4.77 7.33 11.56
CA ASP A 103 -3.57 6.62 12.00
C ASP A 103 -3.20 5.55 10.98
N LEU A 104 -1.90 5.34 10.80
CA LEU A 104 -1.34 4.18 10.13
C LEU A 104 -0.98 3.12 11.17
N LYS A 105 -1.60 1.95 11.10
CA LYS A 105 -1.42 0.82 12.01
C LYS A 105 -0.97 -0.42 11.22
N LEU A 106 0.26 -0.87 11.49
CA LEU A 106 0.87 -2.02 10.83
C LEU A 106 1.07 -3.16 11.84
N GLY A 107 0.35 -4.26 11.66
CA GLY A 107 0.37 -5.42 12.56
C GLY A 107 0.23 -5.01 14.03
N ASP A 108 1.12 -5.53 14.87
CA ASP A 108 1.15 -5.23 16.31
C ASP A 108 1.84 -3.90 16.66
N ALA A 109 2.51 -3.23 15.71
CA ALA A 109 3.22 -1.97 15.97
C ALA A 109 2.28 -0.86 16.44
N ARG A 110 2.76 0.12 17.21
CA ARG A 110 1.90 1.24 17.65
C ARG A 110 1.26 1.95 16.43
N PRO A 111 -0.01 2.39 16.51
CA PRO A 111 -0.55 3.31 15.52
C PRO A 111 0.30 4.59 15.48
N VAL A 112 0.57 5.10 14.28
CA VAL A 112 1.26 6.37 14.06
C VAL A 112 0.30 7.34 13.39
N PRO A 113 0.00 8.50 13.97
CA PRO A 113 -0.84 9.51 13.33
C PRO A 113 -0.26 9.94 11.99
N VAL A 114 -1.11 10.07 10.98
CA VAL A 114 -0.71 10.55 9.64
C VAL A 114 -0.08 11.95 9.74
N SER A 115 -0.51 12.77 10.69
CA SER A 115 0.10 14.07 10.97
C SER A 115 1.54 13.97 11.48
N GLU A 116 1.87 12.95 12.29
CA GLU A 116 3.22 12.70 12.78
C GLU A 116 4.13 12.25 11.62
N LEU A 117 3.62 11.38 10.74
CA LEU A 117 4.32 10.95 9.53
C LEU A 117 4.66 12.15 8.63
N LYS A 118 3.68 13.02 8.37
CA LYS A 118 3.89 14.24 7.56
C LYS A 118 4.96 15.14 8.17
N ALA A 119 4.88 15.42 9.46
CA ALA A 119 5.84 16.27 10.15
C ALA A 119 7.26 15.69 10.13
N ALA A 120 7.40 14.37 10.26
CA ALA A 120 8.69 13.68 10.18
C ALA A 120 9.29 13.75 8.77
N HIS A 121 8.48 13.50 7.74
CA HIS A 121 8.90 13.54 6.33
C HIS A 121 9.25 14.96 5.87
N GLU A 122 8.38 15.94 6.14
CA GLU A 122 8.60 17.33 5.79
C GLU A 122 9.72 17.95 6.61
N GLY A 123 9.92 17.54 7.87
CA GLY A 123 10.95 18.10 8.74
C GLY A 123 12.39 17.74 8.36
N TRP A 124 12.62 16.70 7.55
CA TRP A 124 13.95 16.36 7.04
C TRP A 124 14.44 17.37 6.00
N PHE A 125 13.56 17.84 5.11
CA PHE A 125 13.93 18.69 3.98
C PHE A 125 14.44 20.10 4.41
N PRO A 126 13.80 20.84 5.33
CA PRO A 126 14.34 22.07 5.91
C PRO A 126 15.63 21.84 6.69
N ARG A 127 15.74 20.75 7.47
CA ARG A 127 16.98 20.46 8.22
C ARG A 127 18.17 20.16 7.31
N PHE A 128 17.93 19.55 6.15
CA PHE A 128 18.95 19.33 5.13
C PHE A 128 19.39 20.66 4.49
N MET A 129 18.45 21.55 4.18
CA MET A 129 18.74 22.87 3.62
C MET A 129 19.46 23.80 4.61
N ASP A 130 19.12 23.74 5.90
CA ASP A 130 19.74 24.54 6.97
C ASP A 130 21.17 24.09 7.29
N GLN A 131 21.53 22.81 7.07
CA GLN A 131 22.91 22.31 7.23
C GLN A 131 23.80 22.55 6.00
N ALA A 132 23.20 22.91 4.86
CA ALA A 132 23.89 23.23 3.61
C ALA A 132 24.13 24.75 3.43
N SER A 133 23.78 25.56 4.43
CA SER A 133 23.94 27.04 4.46
C SER A 133 25.05 27.49 5.40
#